data_AF-A0A4P8DIC0-F1
#
_entry.id   AF-A0A4P8DIC0-F1
#
_cell.length_a   1.000
_cell.length_b   1.000
_cell.length_c   1.000
_cell.angle_alpha   90.00
_cell.angle_beta   90.00
_cell.angle_gamma   90.00
#
_symmetry.space_group_name_H-M   'P 1'
#
loop_
_entity.id
_entity.type
_entity.pdbx_description
1 polymer ?
#
loop_
_entity_poly.entity_id
_entity_poly.type
_entity_poly.pdbx_seq_one_letter_code
_entity_poly.pdbx_strand_id
1 'polypeptide(L)'
;HRRLILPQLAAPGVIALEVKRISGFHVDWGPVRARDIPEYMRQGKATPEMRRVTYTLMERAAVVPVEIVHNLLYLVVAELAVFFILGAIPALAVLAAVMGGVVLFPLLLPYIPTRQFASKGMLLGILLALPFVFCPLFIGEEIVTAFVVNGLTYVLLIAPVVAFISLNYTGSSTSTSRTGVKKEILRWAPIMVFMVLAG
;
A
#
# COMPACT_ATOMS: atom_id res chain seq x y z
N HIS A 1 0.41 -27.89 -31.18
CA HIS A 1 0.06 -27.33 -29.85
C HIS A 1 1.29 -26.72 -29.17
N ARG A 2 1.62 -25.44 -29.43
CA ARG A 2 2.72 -24.69 -28.78
C ARG A 2 2.25 -23.28 -28.40
N ARG A 3 1.15 -23.22 -27.63
CA ARG A 3 0.54 -21.98 -27.13
C ARG A 3 0.60 -21.99 -25.61
N LEU A 4 1.08 -20.91 -25.03
CA LEU A 4 1.21 -20.70 -23.59
C LEU A 4 0.29 -19.53 -23.22
N ILE A 5 -0.77 -19.82 -22.47
CA ILE A 5 -1.69 -18.80 -21.98
C ILE A 5 -1.11 -18.21 -20.71
N LEU A 6 -0.82 -16.91 -20.73
CA LEU A 6 -0.30 -16.17 -19.57
C LEU A 6 -1.36 -15.20 -19.03
N PRO A 7 -1.36 -14.92 -17.72
CA PRO A 7 -2.22 -13.88 -17.15
C PRO A 7 -1.98 -12.53 -17.83
N GLN A 8 -3.05 -11.80 -18.12
CA GLN A 8 -2.96 -10.48 -18.76
C GLN A 8 -2.01 -9.52 -18.02
N LEU A 9 -2.02 -9.58 -16.69
CA LEU A 9 -1.23 -8.70 -15.82
C LEU A 9 0.27 -9.05 -15.76
N ALA A 10 0.69 -10.19 -16.33
CA ALA A 10 2.10 -10.54 -16.46
C ALA A 10 2.78 -9.84 -17.65
N ALA A 11 2.02 -9.21 -18.55
CA ALA A 11 2.54 -8.58 -19.76
C ALA A 11 3.69 -7.59 -19.55
N PRO A 12 3.71 -6.75 -18.49
CA PRO A 12 4.84 -5.84 -18.24
C PRO A 12 6.15 -6.55 -17.87
N GLY A 13 6.08 -7.78 -17.35
CA GLY A 13 7.24 -8.55 -16.87
C GLY A 13 7.73 -9.63 -17.82
N VAL A 14 7.01 -9.88 -18.92
CA VAL A 14 7.30 -11.01 -19.83
C VAL A 14 7.46 -10.52 -21.27
N ILE A 15 8.61 -10.84 -21.87
CA ILE A 15 8.91 -10.53 -23.27
C ILE A 15 8.46 -11.71 -24.14
N ALA A 16 7.26 -11.61 -24.73
CA ALA A 16 6.65 -12.68 -25.52
C ALA A 16 7.53 -13.17 -26.69
N LEU A 17 8.27 -12.26 -27.33
CA LEU A 17 9.21 -12.60 -28.41
C LEU A 17 10.36 -13.50 -27.91
N GLU A 18 10.86 -13.22 -26.71
CA GLU A 18 11.94 -13.98 -26.09
C GLU A 18 11.47 -15.36 -25.65
N VAL A 19 10.25 -15.46 -25.09
CA VAL A 19 9.61 -16.73 -24.77
C VAL A 19 9.53 -17.61 -26.03
N LYS A 20 9.10 -17.05 -27.16
CA LYS A 20 9.06 -17.78 -28.44
C LYS A 20 10.44 -18.19 -28.91
N ARG A 21 11.45 -17.32 -28.79
CA ARG A 21 12.83 -17.60 -29.22
C ARG A 21 13.44 -18.78 -28.45
N ILE A 22 13.30 -18.77 -27.12
CA ILE A 22 13.95 -19.76 -26.24
C ILE A 22 13.17 -21.07 -26.20
N SER A 23 11.84 -21.02 -26.08
CA SER A 23 11.01 -22.21 -25.82
C SER A 23 10.24 -22.73 -27.05
N GLY A 24 10.13 -21.92 -28.11
CA GLY A 24 9.25 -22.21 -29.25
C GLY A 24 7.74 -22.04 -28.97
N PHE A 25 7.34 -21.64 -27.76
CA PHE A 25 5.93 -21.38 -27.41
C PHE A 25 5.51 -19.97 -27.80
N HIS A 26 4.31 -19.87 -28.38
CA HIS A 26 3.64 -18.60 -28.60
C HIS A 26 2.89 -18.20 -27.33
N VAL A 27 3.10 -16.97 -26.87
CA VAL A 27 2.38 -16.43 -25.72
C VAL A 27 1.03 -15.88 -26.18
N ASP A 28 -0.03 -16.34 -25.53
CA ASP A 28 -1.36 -15.74 -25.61
C ASP A 28 -1.72 -15.10 -24.27
N TRP A 29 -2.24 -13.88 -24.32
CA TRP A 29 -2.72 -13.21 -23.12
C TRP A 29 -4.14 -13.68 -22.80
N GLY A 30 -4.25 -14.36 -21.68
CA GLY A 30 -5.51 -14.81 -21.10
C GLY A 30 -6.26 -13.67 -20.40
N PRO A 31 -7.39 -13.97 -19.74
CA PRO A 31 -8.14 -12.98 -18.97
C PRO A 31 -7.38 -12.49 -17.73
N VAL A 32 -7.82 -11.37 -17.17
CA VAL A 32 -7.37 -10.87 -15.87
C VAL A 32 -7.80 -11.80 -14.73
N ARG A 33 -9.00 -12.38 -14.82
CA ARG A 33 -9.59 -13.21 -13.75
C ARG A 33 -9.61 -14.68 -14.16
N ALA A 34 -9.21 -15.57 -13.25
CA ALA A 34 -9.18 -17.01 -13.50
C ALA A 34 -10.57 -17.59 -13.83
N ARG A 35 -11.65 -17.02 -13.27
CA ARG A 35 -13.03 -17.45 -13.54
C ARG A 35 -13.45 -17.28 -15.01
N ASP A 36 -12.78 -16.39 -15.76
CA ASP A 36 -13.10 -16.12 -17.16
C ASP A 36 -12.37 -17.10 -18.11
N ILE A 37 -11.48 -17.96 -17.60
CA ILE A 37 -10.70 -18.93 -18.39
C ILE A 37 -11.60 -19.87 -19.21
N PRO A 38 -12.69 -20.47 -18.67
CA PRO A 38 -13.53 -21.37 -19.46
C PRO A 38 -14.15 -20.69 -20.69
N GLU A 39 -14.63 -19.45 -20.54
CA GLU A 39 -15.21 -18.69 -21.66
C GLU A 39 -14.11 -18.25 -22.65
N TYR A 40 -12.95 -17.82 -22.16
CA TYR A 40 -11.78 -17.54 -23.00
C TYR A 40 -11.39 -18.74 -23.87
N MET A 41 -11.40 -19.96 -23.31
CA MET A 41 -11.09 -21.19 -24.03
C MET A 41 -12.14 -21.53 -25.09
N ARG A 42 -13.42 -21.21 -24.86
CA ARG A 42 -14.49 -21.37 -25.86
C ARG A 42 -14.36 -20.39 -27.02
N GLN A 43 -14.11 -19.12 -26.73
CA GLN A 43 -14.02 -18.06 -27.74
C GLN A 43 -12.66 -18.02 -28.46
N GLY A 44 -11.61 -18.56 -27.82
CA GLY A 44 -10.23 -18.53 -28.30
C GLY A 44 -9.56 -17.16 -28.25
N LYS A 45 -10.24 -16.12 -27.73
CA LYS A 45 -9.76 -14.74 -27.58
C LYS A 45 -10.36 -14.09 -26.34
N ALA A 46 -9.59 -13.25 -25.65
CA ALA A 46 -10.08 -12.47 -24.50
C ALA A 46 -10.90 -11.27 -24.97
N THR A 47 -12.12 -11.11 -24.44
CA THR A 47 -12.98 -9.95 -24.68
C THR A 47 -12.43 -8.67 -24.02
N PRO A 48 -12.90 -7.46 -24.40
CA PRO A 48 -12.51 -6.23 -23.72
C PRO A 48 -12.76 -6.26 -22.20
N GLU A 49 -13.83 -6.89 -21.75
CA GLU A 49 -14.21 -7.02 -20.33
C GLU A 49 -13.23 -7.91 -19.58
N MET A 50 -12.83 -9.02 -20.19
CA MET A 50 -11.83 -9.95 -19.62
C MET A 50 -10.45 -9.29 -19.43
N ARG A 51 -10.16 -8.21 -20.16
CA ARG A 51 -8.89 -7.47 -20.08
C ARG A 51 -8.90 -6.32 -19.07
N ARG A 52 -10.06 -5.95 -18.52
CA ARG A 52 -10.21 -4.77 -17.64
C ARG A 52 -10.14 -5.15 -16.17
N VAL A 53 -9.30 -4.42 -15.43
CA VAL A 53 -9.33 -4.37 -13.97
C VAL A 53 -10.33 -3.30 -13.56
N THR A 54 -11.31 -3.65 -12.71
CA THR A 54 -12.36 -2.70 -12.26
C THR A 54 -11.96 -1.89 -11.04
N TYR A 55 -10.92 -2.31 -10.32
CA TYR A 55 -10.39 -1.67 -9.11
C TYR A 55 -11.46 -1.34 -8.05
N THR A 56 -12.42 -2.26 -7.89
CA THR A 56 -13.50 -2.16 -6.89
C THR A 56 -12.96 -2.22 -5.47
N LEU A 57 -13.78 -1.87 -4.47
CA LEU A 57 -13.39 -1.94 -3.05
C LEU A 57 -12.83 -3.32 -2.68
N MET A 58 -13.50 -4.40 -3.11
CA MET A 58 -13.07 -5.78 -2.84
C MET A 58 -11.75 -6.13 -3.53
N GLU A 59 -11.52 -5.64 -4.74
CA GLU A 59 -10.26 -5.84 -5.46
C GLU A 59 -9.10 -5.11 -4.78
N ARG A 60 -9.34 -3.94 -4.17
CA ARG A 60 -8.34 -3.23 -3.35
C ARG A 60 -8.10 -3.94 -2.02
N ALA A 61 -9.17 -4.39 -1.37
CA ALA A 61 -9.09 -5.12 -0.09
C ALA A 61 -8.35 -6.46 -0.21
N ALA A 62 -8.35 -7.10 -1.39
CA ALA A 62 -7.66 -8.36 -1.62
C ALA A 62 -6.13 -8.28 -1.42
N VAL A 63 -5.53 -7.08 -1.44
CA VAL A 63 -4.10 -6.86 -1.18
C VAL A 63 -3.79 -6.93 0.33
N VAL A 64 -4.75 -6.60 1.19
CA VAL A 64 -4.58 -6.50 2.65
C VAL A 64 -4.04 -7.80 3.28
N PRO A 65 -4.64 -8.98 3.02
CA PRO A 65 -4.15 -10.22 3.63
C PRO A 65 -2.74 -10.57 3.16
N VAL A 66 -2.41 -10.25 1.91
CA VAL A 66 -1.08 -10.51 1.34
C VAL A 66 -0.03 -9.69 2.09
N GLU A 67 -0.24 -8.39 2.26
CA GLU A 67 0.67 -7.51 2.99
C GLU A 67 0.85 -7.95 4.46
N ILE A 68 -0.24 -8.34 5.13
CA ILE A 68 -0.19 -8.80 6.52
C ILE A 68 0.61 -10.10 6.62
N VAL A 69 0.30 -11.12 5.82
CA VAL A 69 0.97 -12.43 5.93
C VAL A 69 2.46 -12.34 5.60
N HIS A 70 2.85 -11.54 4.61
CA HIS A 70 4.27 -11.38 4.24
C HIS A 70 5.09 -10.67 5.32
N ASN A 71 4.45 -9.81 6.14
CA ASN A 71 5.14 -9.00 7.14
C ASN A 71 4.80 -9.38 8.59
N LEU A 72 3.93 -10.37 8.83
CA LEU A 72 3.33 -10.65 10.13
C LEU A 72 4.38 -10.84 11.22
N LEU A 73 5.43 -11.63 10.95
CA LEU A 73 6.49 -11.89 11.93
C LEU A 73 7.19 -10.58 12.33
N TYR A 74 7.58 -9.77 11.35
CA TYR A 74 8.26 -8.50 11.60
C TYR A 74 7.35 -7.51 12.33
N LEU A 75 6.08 -7.45 11.96
CA LEU A 75 5.08 -6.60 12.62
C LEU A 75 4.88 -7.00 14.07
N VAL A 76 4.68 -8.29 14.36
CA VAL A 76 4.48 -8.79 15.73
C VAL A 76 5.72 -8.56 16.59
N VAL A 77 6.91 -8.85 16.07
CA VAL A 77 8.16 -8.65 16.82
C VAL A 77 8.41 -7.17 17.10
N ALA A 78 8.22 -6.29 16.12
CA ALA A 78 8.37 -4.85 16.30
C ALA A 78 7.33 -4.30 17.29
N GLU A 79 6.07 -4.71 17.18
CA GLU A 79 4.98 -4.29 18.05
C GLU A 79 5.23 -4.71 19.51
N LEU A 80 5.64 -5.96 19.75
CA LEU A 80 5.99 -6.42 21.09
C LEU A 80 7.18 -5.65 21.65
N ALA A 81 8.21 -5.40 20.84
CA ALA A 81 9.36 -4.61 21.27
C ALA A 81 8.95 -3.18 21.68
N VAL A 82 8.15 -2.50 20.86
CA VAL A 82 7.64 -1.16 21.17
C VAL A 82 6.78 -1.19 22.44
N PHE A 83 5.90 -2.18 22.58
CA PHE A 83 5.06 -2.33 23.76
C PHE A 83 5.87 -2.50 25.05
N PHE A 84 6.88 -3.38 25.06
CA PHE A 84 7.68 -3.63 26.25
C PHE A 84 8.70 -2.51 26.56
N ILE A 85 9.16 -1.76 25.56
CA ILE A 85 10.15 -0.69 25.74
C ILE A 85 9.48 0.65 26.04
N LEU A 86 8.43 1.01 25.29
CA LEU A 86 7.81 2.33 25.29
C LEU A 86 6.39 2.34 25.88
N GLY A 87 5.79 1.17 26.10
CA GLY A 87 4.47 1.02 26.70
C GLY A 87 3.33 0.99 25.68
N ALA A 88 2.10 1.00 26.21
CA ALA A 88 0.89 0.73 25.44
C ALA A 88 0.53 1.82 24.43
N ILE A 89 0.69 3.11 24.77
CA ILE A 89 0.26 4.22 23.89
C ILE A 89 1.14 4.29 22.62
N PRO A 90 2.48 4.23 22.71
CA PRO A 90 3.32 4.19 21.50
C PRO A 90 3.11 2.93 20.66
N ALA A 91 2.87 1.78 21.29
CA ALA A 91 2.50 0.55 20.58
C ALA A 91 1.20 0.74 19.77
N LEU A 92 0.15 1.26 20.41
CA LEU A 92 -1.10 1.59 19.72
C LEU A 92 -0.91 2.59 18.56
N ALA A 93 0.02 3.55 18.68
CA ALA A 93 0.34 4.48 17.61
C ALA A 93 1.02 3.78 16.41
N VAL A 94 1.97 2.87 16.67
CA VAL A 94 2.60 2.05 15.64
C VAL A 94 1.57 1.15 14.96
N LEU A 95 0.73 0.46 15.73
CA LEU A 95 -0.35 -0.34 15.21
C LEU A 95 -1.32 0.48 14.35
N ALA A 96 -1.70 1.68 14.79
CA ALA A 96 -2.55 2.59 14.02
C ALA A 96 -1.89 3.03 12.71
N ALA A 97 -0.59 3.33 12.71
CA ALA A 97 0.15 3.67 11.50
C ALA A 97 0.21 2.50 10.51
N VAL A 98 0.52 1.30 10.99
CA VAL A 98 0.58 0.09 10.16
C VAL A 98 -0.80 -0.24 9.58
N MET A 99 -1.84 -0.31 10.42
CA MET A 99 -3.20 -0.59 9.98
C MET A 99 -3.77 0.52 9.09
N GLY A 100 -3.34 1.76 9.33
CA GLY A 100 -3.61 2.91 8.48
C GLY A 100 -3.11 2.72 7.05
N GLY A 101 -1.85 2.35 6.90
CA GLY A 101 -1.24 2.10 5.58
C GLY A 101 -1.70 0.79 4.94
N VAL A 102 -1.80 -0.29 5.71
CA VAL A 102 -2.10 -1.63 5.19
C VAL A 102 -3.58 -1.81 4.93
N VAL A 103 -4.47 -1.32 5.79
CA VAL A 103 -5.91 -1.58 5.70
C VAL A 103 -6.70 -0.35 5.27
N LEU A 104 -6.55 0.77 5.98
CA LEU A 104 -7.40 1.94 5.73
C LEU A 104 -7.08 2.61 4.40
N PHE A 105 -5.80 2.71 4.04
CA PHE A 105 -5.36 3.34 2.81
C PHE A 105 -5.97 2.72 1.54
N PRO A 106 -5.90 1.40 1.25
CA PRO A 106 -6.52 0.84 0.05
C PRO A 106 -8.04 1.02 0.03
N LEU A 107 -8.70 0.99 1.19
CA LEU A 107 -10.16 1.16 1.27
C LEU A 107 -10.55 2.61 0.94
N LEU A 108 -9.83 3.58 1.52
CA LEU A 108 -10.09 5.01 1.40
C LEU A 108 -9.44 5.67 0.18
N LEU A 109 -8.58 4.96 -0.56
CA LEU A 109 -7.76 5.49 -1.65
C LEU A 109 -8.50 6.44 -2.62
N PRO A 110 -9.73 6.16 -3.10
CA PRO A 110 -10.43 7.07 -4.04
C PRO A 110 -10.90 8.37 -3.41
N TYR A 111 -11.08 8.40 -2.09
CA TYR A 111 -11.68 9.52 -1.37
C TYR A 111 -10.64 10.51 -0.84
N ILE A 112 -9.36 10.13 -0.80
CA ILE A 112 -8.30 11.02 -0.31
C ILE A 112 -7.93 12.05 -1.40
N PRO A 113 -8.06 13.37 -1.14
CA PRO A 113 -8.09 14.41 -2.17
C PRO A 113 -6.69 14.86 -2.65
N THR A 114 -5.82 13.92 -3.01
CA THR A 114 -4.54 14.23 -3.67
C THR A 114 -4.24 13.26 -4.82
N ARG A 115 -3.21 13.54 -5.63
CA ARG A 115 -2.86 12.69 -6.78
C ARG A 115 -1.84 11.60 -6.46
N GLN A 116 -0.88 11.89 -5.59
CA GLN A 116 0.25 11.01 -5.27
C GLN A 116 -0.10 10.09 -4.10
N PHE A 117 0.37 8.85 -4.12
CA PHE A 117 0.15 7.88 -3.06
C PHE A 117 0.75 8.35 -1.73
N ALA A 118 2.02 8.78 -1.75
CA ALA A 118 2.70 9.32 -0.57
C ALA A 118 1.97 10.53 0.02
N SER A 119 1.46 11.45 -0.81
CA SER A 119 0.69 12.58 -0.29
C SER A 119 -0.65 12.16 0.31
N LYS A 120 -1.32 11.15 -0.29
CA LYS A 120 -2.55 10.58 0.28
C LYS A 120 -2.26 9.90 1.61
N GLY A 121 -1.18 9.12 1.69
CA GLY A 121 -0.77 8.43 2.90
C GLY A 121 -0.34 9.41 3.99
N MET A 122 0.33 10.50 3.64
CA MET A 122 0.70 11.56 4.58
C MET A 122 -0.55 12.19 5.19
N LEU A 123 -1.55 12.57 4.37
CA LEU A 123 -2.80 13.12 4.85
C LEU A 123 -3.56 12.13 5.74
N LEU A 124 -3.65 10.87 5.33
CA LEU A 124 -4.29 9.83 6.13
C LEU A 124 -3.57 9.64 7.47
N GLY A 125 -2.25 9.61 7.47
CA GLY A 125 -1.47 9.44 8.69
C GLY A 125 -1.55 10.64 9.64
N ILE A 126 -1.62 11.87 9.13
CA ILE A 126 -1.92 13.06 9.96
C ILE A 126 -3.28 12.89 10.64
N LEU A 127 -4.31 12.45 9.91
CA LEU A 127 -5.63 12.21 10.48
C LEU A 127 -5.60 11.10 11.55
N LEU A 128 -4.84 10.03 11.33
CA LEU A 128 -4.67 8.93 12.27
C LEU A 128 -3.85 9.32 13.51
N ALA A 129 -3.02 10.37 13.43
CA ALA A 129 -2.28 10.88 14.58
C ALA A 129 -3.15 11.70 15.54
N LEU A 130 -4.28 12.26 15.09
CA LEU A 130 -5.11 13.16 15.91
C LEU A 130 -5.54 12.56 17.26
N PRO A 131 -6.00 11.29 17.36
CA PRO A 131 -6.36 10.72 18.66
C PRO A 131 -5.18 10.71 19.65
N PHE A 132 -3.96 10.47 19.17
CA PHE A 132 -2.75 10.45 20.00
C PHE A 132 -2.28 11.86 20.40
N VAL A 133 -2.51 12.85 19.53
CA VAL A 133 -2.28 14.27 19.84
C VAL A 133 -3.20 14.75 20.97
N PHE A 134 -4.47 14.33 20.96
CA PHE A 134 -5.46 14.78 21.95
C PHE A 134 -5.55 13.88 23.19
N CYS A 135 -5.00 12.66 23.17
CA CYS A 135 -5.05 11.71 24.28
C CYS A 135 -4.57 12.31 25.62
N PRO A 136 -3.43 13.05 25.68
CA PRO A 136 -2.94 13.65 26.92
C PRO A 136 -3.94 14.61 27.61
N LEU A 137 -4.81 15.28 26.84
CA LEU A 137 -5.84 16.16 27.40
C LEU A 137 -6.84 15.44 28.31
N PHE A 138 -7.09 14.17 28.01
CA PHE A 138 -8.03 13.34 28.77
C PHE A 138 -7.39 12.70 30.00
N ILE A 139 -6.06 12.73 30.10
CA ILE A 139 -5.28 12.12 31.19
C ILE A 139 -4.79 13.21 32.18
N GLY A 140 -5.02 14.48 31.88
CA GLY A 140 -4.70 15.61 32.76
C GLY A 140 -3.23 16.04 32.69
N GLU A 141 -2.53 15.76 31.58
CA GLU A 141 -1.17 16.27 31.35
C GLU A 141 -1.15 17.77 31.10
N GLU A 142 -0.01 18.40 31.38
CA GLU A 142 0.23 19.82 31.14
C GLU A 142 0.20 20.13 29.63
N ILE A 143 -0.60 21.14 29.25
CA ILE A 143 -0.99 21.44 27.85
C ILE A 143 0.23 21.61 26.93
N VAL A 144 1.31 22.25 27.39
CA VAL A 144 2.48 22.53 26.53
C VAL A 144 3.21 21.24 26.17
N THR A 145 3.49 20.37 27.14
CA THR A 145 4.17 19.08 26.93
C THR A 145 3.28 18.12 26.12
N ALA A 146 1.98 18.11 26.43
CA ALA A 146 0.96 17.31 25.75
C ALA A 146 0.88 17.59 24.23
N PHE A 147 0.84 18.86 23.84
CA PHE A 147 0.62 19.21 22.43
C PHE A 147 1.90 19.40 21.63
N VAL A 148 2.89 20.09 22.20
CA VAL A 148 4.07 20.52 21.44
C VAL A 148 5.07 19.40 21.30
N VAL A 149 5.28 18.61 22.35
CA VAL A 149 6.26 17.50 22.33
C VAL A 149 5.55 16.21 21.90
N ASN A 150 4.56 15.76 22.66
CA ASN A 150 3.91 14.47 22.39
C ASN A 150 3.09 14.48 21.09
N GLY A 151 2.27 15.51 20.88
CA GLY A 151 1.44 15.63 19.67
C GLY A 151 2.25 15.70 18.38
N LEU A 152 3.31 16.52 18.36
CA LEU A 152 4.16 16.65 17.18
C LEU A 152 4.93 15.36 16.89
N THR A 153 5.47 14.68 17.91
CA THR A 153 6.12 13.37 17.76
C THR A 153 5.21 12.36 17.08
N TYR A 154 3.94 12.22 17.51
CA TYR A 154 3.04 11.25 16.87
C TYR A 154 2.72 11.60 15.41
N VAL A 155 2.58 12.88 15.07
CA VAL A 155 2.40 13.29 13.67
C VAL A 155 3.65 12.98 12.85
N LEU A 156 4.84 13.30 13.39
CA LEU A 156 6.13 13.08 12.75
C LEU A 156 6.47 11.60 12.59
N LEU A 157 5.89 10.70 13.39
CA LEU A 157 6.10 9.25 13.27
C LEU A 157 5.00 8.57 12.43
N ILE A 158 3.72 8.81 12.72
CA ILE A 158 2.60 8.11 12.06
C ILE A 158 2.47 8.52 10.60
N ALA A 159 2.53 9.82 10.29
CA ALA A 159 2.33 10.33 8.94
C ALA A 159 3.31 9.76 7.89
N PRO A 160 4.64 9.79 8.12
CA PRO A 160 5.58 9.23 7.16
C PRO A 160 5.52 7.70 7.08
N VAL A 161 5.18 6.99 8.16
CA VAL A 161 5.01 5.52 8.12
C VAL A 161 3.82 5.15 7.24
N VAL A 162 2.66 5.80 7.42
CA VAL A 162 1.48 5.57 6.55
C VAL A 162 1.80 5.96 5.11
N ALA A 163 2.50 7.08 4.88
CA ALA A 163 2.94 7.51 3.56
C ALA A 163 3.89 6.49 2.91
N PHE A 164 4.83 5.93 3.66
CA PHE A 164 5.76 4.93 3.14
C PHE A 164 5.03 3.63 2.75
N ILE A 165 4.18 3.10 3.63
CA ILE A 165 3.38 1.89 3.34
C ILE A 165 2.47 2.13 2.13
N SER A 166 1.90 3.34 1.99
CA SER A 166 1.04 3.70 0.85
C SER A 166 1.74 3.57 -0.51
N LEU A 167 3.07 3.71 -0.57
CA LEU A 167 3.83 3.57 -1.81
C LEU A 167 3.85 2.13 -2.33
N ASN A 168 3.64 1.12 -1.48
CA ASN A 168 3.54 -0.28 -1.92
C ASN A 168 2.35 -0.50 -2.86
N TYR A 169 1.28 0.29 -2.70
CA TYR A 169 0.09 0.23 -3.54
C TYR A 169 0.28 0.80 -4.95
N THR A 170 1.42 1.44 -5.24
CA THR A 170 1.71 1.92 -6.60
C THR A 170 1.83 0.78 -7.61
N GLY A 171 2.22 -0.42 -7.16
CA GLY A 171 2.33 -1.63 -7.99
C GLY A 171 1.02 -2.41 -8.20
N SER A 172 0.01 -2.18 -7.35
CA SER A 172 -1.29 -2.87 -7.41
C SER A 172 -2.43 -1.98 -7.94
N SER A 173 -2.14 -0.71 -8.22
CA SER A 173 -3.09 0.28 -8.74
C SER A 173 -2.98 0.47 -10.25
N THR A 174 -4.10 0.77 -10.89
CA THR A 174 -4.17 1.12 -12.32
C THR A 174 -3.83 2.58 -12.62
N SER A 175 -3.59 3.41 -11.60
CA SER A 175 -3.48 4.88 -11.75
C SER A 175 -2.06 5.41 -11.92
N THR A 176 -1.02 4.58 -11.85
CA THR A 176 0.38 5.05 -11.84
C THR A 176 1.20 4.53 -13.02
N SER A 177 2.32 5.21 -13.29
CA SER A 177 3.33 4.79 -14.25
C SER A 177 4.68 4.67 -13.55
N ARG A 178 5.56 3.79 -14.04
CA ARG A 178 6.90 3.57 -13.45
C ARG A 178 7.71 4.87 -13.28
N THR A 179 7.64 5.76 -14.27
CA THR A 179 8.34 7.05 -14.21
C THR A 179 7.71 8.02 -13.22
N GLY A 180 6.38 8.01 -13.09
CA GLY A 180 5.64 8.77 -12.08
C GLY A 180 5.99 8.33 -10.66
N VAL A 181 5.96 7.02 -10.41
CA VAL A 181 6.30 6.43 -9.10
C VAL A 181 7.74 6.75 -8.71
N LYS A 182 8.70 6.64 -9.63
CA LYS A 182 10.10 7.01 -9.35
C LYS A 182 10.22 8.47 -8.92
N LYS A 183 9.55 9.40 -9.60
CA LYS A 183 9.57 10.84 -9.23
C LYS A 183 8.93 11.07 -7.87
N GLU A 184 7.87 10.34 -7.56
CA GLU A 184 7.18 10.42 -6.28
C GLU A 184 8.07 9.96 -5.12
N ILE A 185 8.67 8.78 -5.23
CA ILE A 185 9.58 8.24 -4.21
C ILE A 185 10.75 9.21 -3.97
N LEU A 186 11.40 9.70 -5.03
CA LEU A 186 12.53 10.62 -4.92
C LEU A 186 12.16 11.95 -4.25
N ARG A 187 10.91 12.39 -4.37
CA ARG A 187 10.42 13.62 -3.72
C ARG A 187 10.06 13.40 -2.26
N TRP A 188 9.37 12.32 -1.94
CA TRP A 188 8.78 12.10 -0.62
C TRP A 188 9.70 11.36 0.35
N ALA A 189 10.59 10.49 -0.13
CA ALA A 189 11.46 9.70 0.74
C ALA A 189 12.33 10.57 1.68
N PRO A 190 13.00 11.64 1.22
CA PRO A 190 13.78 12.50 2.11
C PRO A 190 12.92 13.17 3.19
N ILE A 191 11.70 13.59 2.83
CA ILE A 191 10.75 14.22 3.76
C ILE A 191 10.31 13.21 4.82
N MET A 192 9.94 11.99 4.40
CA MET A 192 9.51 10.94 5.32
C MET A 192 10.63 10.57 6.30
N VAL A 193 11.86 10.43 5.82
CA VAL A 193 13.03 10.15 6.66
C VAL A 193 13.28 11.29 7.65
N PHE A 194 13.26 12.55 7.18
CA PHE A 194 13.43 13.69 8.05
C PHE A 194 12.37 13.75 9.16
N MET A 195 11.11 13.49 8.82
CA MET A 195 10.02 13.47 9.81
C MET A 195 10.25 12.39 10.87
N VAL A 196 10.60 11.16 10.48
CA VAL A 196 10.88 10.07 11.43
C VAL A 196 12.08 10.38 12.33
N LEU A 197 13.12 11.04 11.81
CA LEU A 197 14.30 11.40 12.61
C LEU A 197 14.06 12.59 13.54
N ALA A 198 13.12 13.48 13.20
CA ALA A 198 12.79 14.65 13.98
C ALA A 198 11.73 14.39 15.06
N GLY A 199 10.95 13.32 14.93
CA GLY A 199 9.91 12.90 15.87
C GLY A 199 10.45 12.03 16.99
#